data_AF-A0A2K3KM00-F1
#
_entry.id   AF-A0A2K3KM00-F1
#
_cell.length_a   1.000
_cell.length_b   1.000
_cell.length_c   1.000
_cell.angle_alpha   90.00
_cell.angle_beta   90.00
_cell.angle_gamma   90.00
#
_symmetry.space_group_name_H-M   'P 1'
#
loop_
_entity.id
_entity.type
_entity.pdbx_description
1 polymer ?
#
loop_
_entity_poly.entity_id
_entity_poly.type
_entity_poly.pdbx_seq_one_letter_code
_entity_poly.pdbx_strand_id
1 'polypeptide(L)' 'MAAMEGVMDKAILDDVIRRLLEGKGGKQVQLSESEIRQLCINARQIFLSQPILLELRAPIRVCG' A
#
# COMPACT_ATOMS: atom_id res chain seq x y z
N MET A 1 -21.15 -13.12 -7.45
CA MET A 1 -21.05 -11.99 -6.50
C MET A 1 -19.57 -11.79 -6.17
N ALA A 2 -18.85 -11.01 -6.98
CA ALA A 2 -17.47 -10.62 -6.69
C ALA A 2 -17.53 -9.27 -5.99
N ALA A 3 -16.91 -9.19 -4.82
CA ALA A 3 -16.99 -8.07 -3.90
C ALA A 3 -16.60 -6.74 -4.58
N MET A 4 -17.35 -5.71 -4.20
CA MET A 4 -17.05 -4.29 -4.36
C MET A 4 -15.54 -4.03 -4.16
N GLU A 5 -14.78 -3.85 -5.26
CA GLU A 5 -13.38 -3.41 -5.21
C GLU A 5 -13.36 -1.93 -4.82
N GLY A 6 -13.63 -1.67 -3.54
CA GLY A 6 -13.63 -0.35 -2.96
C GLY A 6 -12.21 0.18 -2.84
N VAL A 7 -11.97 1.30 -3.51
CA VAL A 7 -10.81 2.18 -3.26
C VAL A 7 -10.72 2.38 -1.74
N MET A 8 -9.55 2.10 -1.17
CA MET A 8 -9.30 2.33 0.25
C MET A 8 -9.47 3.82 0.55
N ASP A 9 -10.27 4.16 1.56
CA ASP A 9 -10.46 5.54 1.96
C ASP A 9 -9.11 6.17 2.36
N LYS A 10 -8.85 7.38 1.88
CA LYS A 10 -7.59 8.09 2.11
C LYS A 10 -7.30 8.27 3.61
N ALA A 11 -8.30 8.59 4.43
CA ALA A 11 -8.10 8.77 5.86
C ALA A 11 -7.68 7.47 6.55
N ILE A 12 -8.21 6.33 6.08
CA ILE A 12 -7.81 5.00 6.58
C ILE A 12 -6.38 4.69 6.12
N LEU A 13 -6.03 4.97 4.87
CA LEU A 13 -4.67 4.78 4.35
C LEU A 13 -3.64 5.62 5.13
N ASP A 14 -3.95 6.89 5.37
CA ASP A 14 -3.10 7.80 6.14
C ASP A 14 -2.93 7.31 7.60
N ASP A 15 -3.97 6.74 8.20
CA ASP A 15 -3.91 6.12 9.53
C ASP A 15 -3.00 4.88 9.56
N VAL A 16 -3.13 4.00 8.58
CA VAL A 16 -2.27 2.81 8.45
C VAL A 16 -0.81 3.20 8.27
N ILE A 17 -0.52 4.19 7.41
CA ILE A 17 0.84 4.72 7.22
C ILE A 17 1.41 5.26 8.54
N ARG A 18 0.61 6.04 9.29
CA ARG A 18 1.04 6.59 10.58
C ARG A 18 1.39 5.47 11.58
N ARG A 19 0.52 4.46 11.74
CA ARG A 19 0.76 3.31 12.63
C ARG A 19 2.02 2.54 12.22
N LEU A 20 2.24 2.33 10.93
CA LEU A 20 3.46 1.66 10.43
C LEU A 20 4.73 2.46 10.73
N LEU A 21 4.67 3.79 10.61
CA LEU A 21 5.79 4.68 10.94
C LEU A 21 6.10 4.76 12.44
N GLU A 22 5.15 4.42 13.31
CA GLU A 22 5.35 4.36 14.77
C GLU A 22 6.05 3.07 15.22
N GLY A 23 6.00 2.00 14.40
CA GLY A 23 6.65 0.70 14.64
C GLY A 23 8.18 0.67 14.57
N LYS A 24 8.85 1.83 14.63
CA LYS A 24 10.32 1.93 14.54
C LYS A 24 11.00 1.04 15.58
N GLY A 25 12.09 0.38 15.17
CA GLY A 25 12.88 -0.49 16.05
C GLY A 25 12.36 -1.92 16.17
N GLY A 26 11.61 -2.42 15.16
CA GLY A 26 11.16 -3.81 15.10
C GLY A 26 9.91 -4.10 15.92
N LYS A 27 9.15 -3.07 16.32
CA LYS A 27 7.88 -3.24 17.02
C LYS A 27 6.81 -3.72 16.05
N GLN A 28 6.06 -4.74 16.46
CA GLN A 28 4.92 -5.21 15.69
C GLN A 28 3.81 -4.16 15.70
N VAL A 29 3.30 -3.83 14.51
CA VAL A 29 2.18 -2.92 14.32
C VAL A 29 0.92 -3.75 14.07
N GLN A 30 -0.15 -3.43 14.79
CA GLN A 30 -1.43 -4.13 14.64
C GLN A 30 -2.22 -3.52 13.47
N LEU A 31 -2.46 -4.35 12.45
CA LEU A 31 -3.35 -4.06 11.32
C LEU A 31 -4.40 -5.16 11.26
N SER A 32 -5.64 -4.81 10.91
CA SER A 32 -6.68 -5.82 10.70
C SER A 32 -6.46 -6.57 9.38
N GLU A 33 -7.02 -7.77 9.27
CA GLU A 33 -7.02 -8.53 8.01
C GLU A 33 -7.64 -7.70 6.87
N SER A 34 -8.72 -6.95 7.16
CA SER A 34 -9.38 -6.11 6.16
C SER A 34 -8.48 -5.00 5.64
N GLU A 35 -7.72 -4.34 6.51
CA GLU A 35 -6.74 -3.30 6.14
C GLU A 35 -5.65 -3.88 5.24
N ILE A 36 -5.08 -5.03 5.63
CA ILE A 36 -4.04 -5.71 4.84
C ILE A 36 -4.60 -6.12 3.47
N ARG A 37 -5.80 -6.69 3.42
CA ARG A 37 -6.44 -7.12 2.18
C ARG A 37 -6.72 -5.95 1.24
N GLN A 38 -7.21 -4.83 1.77
CA GLN A 38 -7.47 -3.62 0.99
C GLN A 38 -6.17 -3.02 0.44
N LEU A 39 -5.08 -2.98 1.22
CA LEU A 39 -3.77 -2.56 0.72
C LEU A 39 -3.33 -3.42 -0.47
N CYS A 40 -3.40 -4.74 -0.36
CA CYS A 40 -3.00 -5.67 -1.42
C CYS A 40 -3.85 -5.50 -2.69
N ILE A 41 -5.18 -5.38 -2.55
CA ILE A 41 -6.08 -5.23 -3.70
C ILE A 41 -5.81 -3.89 -4.41
N ASN A 42 -5.75 -2.78 -3.66
CA ASN A 42 -5.50 -1.47 -4.24
C ASN A 42 -4.10 -1.39 -4.89
N ALA A 43 -3.06 -1.90 -4.23
CA ALA A 43 -1.71 -1.94 -4.79
C ALA A 43 -1.65 -2.79 -6.08
N ARG A 44 -2.33 -3.95 -6.10
CA ARG A 44 -2.43 -4.80 -7.30
C ARG A 44 -3.07 -4.05 -8.47
N GLN A 45 -4.14 -3.31 -8.24
CA GLN A 45 -4.79 -2.53 -9.30
C GLN A 45 -3.85 -1.44 -9.85
N ILE A 46 -3.11 -0.75 -8.97
CA ILE A 46 -2.10 0.25 -9.39
C ILE A 46 -1.00 -0.42 -10.23
N PHE A 47 -0.44 -1.54 -9.78
CA PHE A 47 0.60 -2.25 -10.53
C PHE A 47 0.12 -2.77 -11.88
N LEU A 48 -1.13 -3.24 -11.97
CA LEU A 48 -1.72 -3.69 -13.24
C LEU A 48 -2.01 -2.53 -14.19
N SER A 49 -2.27 -1.33 -13.68
CA SER A 49 -2.45 -0.13 -14.50
C SER A 49 -1.14 0.44 -15.04
N GLN A 50 0.00 0.07 -14.44
CA GLN A 50 1.33 0.51 -14.85
C GLN A 50 1.96 -0.49 -15.83
N PRO A 51 2.84 -0.05 -16.73
CA PRO A 51 3.58 -0.96 -17.60
C PRO A 51 4.55 -1.83 -16.79
N ILE A 52 4.76 -3.09 -17.22
CA ILE A 52 5.71 -4.01 -16.60
C ILE A 52 7.15 -3.44 -16.63
N LEU A 53 7.48 -2.69 -17.68
CA LEU A 53 8.73 -1.94 -17.79
C LEU A 53 8.49 -0.48 -17.42
N LEU A 54 8.87 -0.09 -16.20
CA LEU A 54 8.72 1.28 -15.70
C LEU A 54 9.77 2.21 -16.30
N GLU A 55 9.32 3.32 -16.87
CA GLU A 55 10.18 4.43 -17.29
C GLU A 55 10.30 5.46 -16.15
N LEU A 56 11.41 5.44 -15.43
CA LEU A 56 11.67 6.33 -14.30
C LEU A 56 12.62 7.47 -14.69
N ARG A 57 12.43 8.65 -14.10
CA ARG A 57 13.30 9.82 -14.30
C ARG A 57 14.05 10.18 -13.02
N ALA A 58 15.33 10.54 -13.16
CA ALA A 58 16.15 11.01 -12.04
C ALA A 58 15.64 12.34 -11.46
N PRO A 59 15.85 12.61 -10.16
CA PRO A 59 16.56 11.79 -9.18
C PRO A 59 15.68 10.71 -8.52
N ILE A 60 16.19 9.48 -8.38
CA ILE A 60 15.52 8.38 -7.64
C ILE A 60 16.50 7.70 -6.70
N ARG A 61 15.99 7.09 -5.62
CA ARG A 61 16.76 6.18 -4.76
C ARG A 61 16.33 4.75 -5.05
N VAL A 62 17.30 3.89 -5.38
CA VAL A 62 17.06 2.45 -5.60
C VAL A 62 17.52 1.69 -4.36
N CYS A 63 16.64 0.88 -3.78
CA CYS A 63 16.93 -0.04 -2.68
C CYS A 63 16.74 -1.47 -3.20
N GLY A 64 17.71 -2.35 -2.92
CA GLY A 64 17.65 -3.78 -3.25
C GLY A 64 17.07 -4.64 -2.14
#